data_AF-Q6S7P3-F1
#
_entry.id   AF-Q6S7P3-F1
#
_cell.length_a   1.000
_cell.length_b   1.000
_cell.length_c   1.000
_cell.angle_alpha   90.00
_cell.angle_beta   90.00
_cell.angle_gamma   90.00
#
_symmetry.space_group_name_H-M   'P 1'
#
loop_
_entity.id
_entity.type
_entity.pdbx_description
1 polymer ?
#
loop_
_entity_poly.entity_id
_entity_poly.type
_entity_poly.pdbx_seq_one_letter_code
_entity_poly.pdbx_strand_id
1 'polypeptide(L)'
;VAYRCSFRVTEASFFVERLVQTAAYELGLDPVELRRKNFIKPEQFPYTSATGFVYDSGDYERALDLALEKFGYRELRQEQERLRAENSQKQLGIGVASFTEVVGAGPGRQFDILGIRMFDSAELAGSTPTGKSPFLKLGVRSQGQGHETTFAQ
;
A
#
# COMPACT_ATOMS: atom_id res chain seq x y z
N VAL A 1 3.53 18.15 -3.15
CA VAL A 1 3.15 16.71 -3.21
C VAL A 1 3.61 16.20 -4.57
N ALA A 2 4.53 15.23 -4.61
CA ALA A 2 5.14 14.75 -5.86
C ALA A 2 5.64 13.30 -5.70
N TYR A 3 6.17 12.69 -6.77
CA TYR A 3 6.90 11.40 -6.71
C TYR A 3 6.14 10.29 -5.97
N ARG A 4 4.92 9.95 -6.41
CA ARG A 4 4.12 8.82 -5.85
C ARG A 4 3.93 8.88 -4.32
N CYS A 5 3.98 10.06 -3.70
CA CYS A 5 3.98 10.19 -2.24
C CYS A 5 2.60 10.08 -1.57
N SER A 6 1.51 10.01 -2.34
CA SER A 6 0.12 10.00 -1.85
C SER A 6 -0.12 10.95 -0.67
N PHE A 7 0.29 12.22 -0.79
CA PHE A 7 0.20 13.22 0.28
C PHE A 7 0.96 12.85 1.58
N ARG A 8 2.25 12.51 1.46
CA ARG A 8 3.18 12.19 2.56
C ARG A 8 3.02 10.78 3.18
N VAL A 9 2.26 9.91 2.53
CA VAL A 9 2.14 8.49 2.91
C VAL A 9 3.47 7.77 2.73
N THR A 10 4.31 8.16 1.77
CA THR A 10 5.67 7.59 1.63
C THR A 10 6.50 7.75 2.91
N GLU A 11 6.46 8.93 3.53
CA GLU A 11 7.15 9.23 4.77
C GLU A 11 6.51 8.50 5.96
N ALA A 12 5.18 8.43 6.02
CA ALA A 12 4.46 7.72 7.07
C ALA A 12 4.76 6.21 7.05
N SER A 13 4.65 5.57 5.88
CA SER A 13 4.95 4.15 5.70
C SER A 13 6.42 3.84 5.98
N PHE A 14 7.34 4.69 5.50
CA PHE A 14 8.76 4.53 5.81
C PHE A 14 9.03 4.60 7.31
N PHE A 15 8.45 5.59 8.00
CA PHE A 15 8.61 5.78 9.43
C PHE A 15 8.11 4.57 10.23
N VAL A 16 6.87 4.12 9.99
CA VAL A 16 6.28 2.99 10.71
C VAL A 16 7.04 1.70 10.45
N GLU A 17 7.38 1.39 9.19
CA GLU A 17 8.06 0.13 8.87
C GLU A 17 9.50 0.08 9.41
N ARG A 18 10.19 1.22 9.45
CA ARG A 18 11.50 1.33 10.11
C ARG A 18 11.37 1.21 11.63
N LEU A 19 10.37 1.84 12.23
CA LEU A 19 10.11 1.75 13.67
C LEU A 19 9.84 0.30 14.09
N VAL A 20 8.97 -0.41 13.37
CA VAL A 20 8.67 -1.82 13.64
C VAL A 20 9.92 -2.69 13.53
N GLN A 21 10.76 -2.46 12.51
CA GLN A 21 12.00 -3.22 12.36
C GLN A 21 12.98 -2.95 13.51
N THR A 22 13.18 -1.69 13.89
CA THR A 22 14.04 -1.35 15.03
C THR A 22 13.50 -1.92 16.33
N ALA A 23 12.19 -1.79 16.59
CA ALA A 23 11.56 -2.35 17.78
C ALA A 23 11.72 -3.87 17.87
N ALA A 24 11.60 -4.60 16.75
CA ALA A 24 11.83 -6.03 16.72
C ALA A 24 13.26 -6.39 17.13
N TYR A 25 14.26 -5.66 16.64
CA TYR A 25 15.67 -5.87 16.99
C TYR A 25 15.94 -5.58 18.47
N GLU A 26 15.44 -4.47 19.01
CA GLU A 26 15.58 -4.14 20.43
C GLU A 26 14.91 -5.17 21.35
N LEU A 27 13.82 -5.78 20.89
CA LEU A 27 13.09 -6.80 21.63
C LEU A 27 13.63 -8.24 21.41
N GLY A 28 14.65 -8.42 20.56
CA GLY A 28 15.16 -9.75 20.21
C GLY A 28 14.14 -10.63 19.47
N LEU A 29 13.18 -10.01 18.76
CA LEU A 29 12.15 -10.69 17.99
C LEU A 29 12.45 -10.65 16.50
N ASP A 30 11.95 -11.64 15.76
CA ASP A 30 11.91 -11.56 14.31
C ASP A 30 10.94 -10.42 13.88
N PRO A 31 11.34 -9.51 12.96
CA PRO A 31 10.48 -8.41 12.50
C PRO A 31 9.15 -8.84 11.86
N VAL A 32 9.08 -10.03 11.25
CA VAL A 32 7.85 -10.62 10.72
C VAL A 32 6.92 -11.02 11.87
N GLU A 33 7.46 -11.63 12.92
CA GLU A 33 6.67 -12.05 14.08
C GLU A 33 6.12 -10.85 14.85
N LEU A 34 6.90 -9.76 14.97
CA LEU A 34 6.38 -8.53 15.57
C LEU A 34 5.21 -7.95 14.75
N ARG A 35 5.28 -8.01 13.42
CA ARG A 35 4.16 -7.58 12.55
C ARG A 35 2.92 -8.44 12.76
N ARG A 36 3.06 -9.77 12.71
CA ARG A 36 1.93 -10.70 12.91
C ARG A 36 1.19 -10.46 14.22
N LYS A 37 1.93 -10.21 15.30
CA LYS A 37 1.38 -9.92 16.62
C LYS A 37 0.54 -8.63 16.67
N ASN A 38 0.79 -7.69 15.77
CA ASN A 38 0.19 -6.36 15.79
C ASN A 38 -0.70 -6.05 14.57
N PHE A 39 -0.80 -6.95 13.60
CA PHE A 39 -1.68 -6.75 12.46
C PHE A 39 -3.15 -6.68 12.87
N ILE A 40 -3.83 -5.70 12.28
CA ILE A 40 -5.29 -5.62 12.26
C ILE A 40 -5.80 -6.88 11.53
N LYS A 41 -6.73 -7.59 12.16
CA LYS A 41 -7.32 -8.81 11.62
C LYS A 41 -8.43 -8.49 10.61
N PRO A 42 -8.69 -9.36 9.61
CA PRO A 42 -9.71 -9.12 8.59
C PRO A 42 -11.09 -8.76 9.14
N GLU A 43 -11.49 -9.39 10.25
CA GLU A 43 -12.76 -9.17 10.94
C GLU A 43 -12.85 -7.83 11.70
N GLN A 44 -11.75 -7.10 11.84
CA GLN A 44 -11.71 -5.78 12.48
C GLN A 44 -11.97 -4.63 11.51
N PHE A 45 -12.07 -4.91 10.21
CA PHE A 45 -12.40 -3.90 9.21
C PHE A 45 -13.93 -3.67 9.14
N PRO A 46 -14.39 -2.42 8.95
CA PRO A 46 -13.60 -1.19 8.84
C PRO A 46 -12.95 -0.78 10.18
N TYR A 47 -11.66 -0.44 10.14
CA TYR A 47 -10.84 -0.20 11.33
C TYR A 47 -10.55 1.30 11.48
N THR A 48 -10.91 1.89 12.61
CA THR A 48 -10.53 3.28 12.93
C THR A 48 -9.14 3.30 13.55
N SER A 49 -8.18 3.89 12.83
CA SER A 49 -6.81 4.04 13.30
C SER A 49 -6.69 5.06 14.42
N ALA A 50 -5.59 4.98 15.18
CA ALA A 50 -5.28 5.95 16.24
C ALA A 50 -5.09 7.39 15.71
N THR A 51 -4.89 7.56 14.40
CA THR A 51 -4.77 8.86 13.73
C THR A 51 -6.08 9.33 13.08
N GLY A 52 -7.18 8.61 13.27
CA GLY A 52 -8.52 8.98 12.84
C GLY A 52 -8.89 8.56 11.40
N PHE A 53 -8.03 7.81 10.72
CA PHE A 53 -8.39 7.23 9.42
C PHE A 53 -9.26 5.99 9.62
N VAL A 54 -10.25 5.80 8.76
CA VAL A 54 -11.03 4.56 8.69
C VAL A 54 -10.47 3.73 7.54
N TYR A 55 -9.81 2.63 7.87
CA TYR A 55 -9.34 1.67 6.87
C TYR A 55 -10.53 0.82 6.43
N ASP A 56 -10.69 0.65 5.13
CA ASP A 56 -11.86 0.05 4.50
C ASP A 56 -11.86 -1.48 4.60
N SER A 57 -10.76 -2.14 4.22
CA SER A 57 -10.60 -3.59 4.25
C SER A 57 -9.12 -4.01 4.26
N GLY A 58 -8.84 -5.25 4.66
CA GLY A 58 -7.49 -5.79 4.61
C GLY A 58 -7.38 -7.24 5.09
N ASP A 59 -6.50 -8.00 4.43
CA ASP A 59 -6.06 -9.33 4.88
C ASP A 59 -4.54 -9.40 4.88
N TYR A 60 -3.97 -8.80 5.93
CA TYR A 60 -2.52 -8.53 6.02
C TYR A 60 -1.72 -9.80 6.28
N GLU A 61 -2.27 -10.71 7.08
CA GLU A 61 -1.62 -11.97 7.42
C GLU A 61 -1.49 -12.86 6.18
N ARG A 62 -2.57 -13.02 5.40
CA ARG A 62 -2.54 -13.79 4.15
C ARG A 62 -1.57 -13.20 3.13
N ALA A 63 -1.55 -11.88 2.99
CA ALA A 63 -0.63 -11.20 2.07
C ALA A 63 0.84 -11.39 2.48
N LEU A 64 1.13 -11.28 3.78
CA LEU A 64 2.46 -11.53 4.33
C LEU A 64 2.88 -12.99 4.13
N ASP A 65 2.00 -13.96 4.42
CA ASP A 65 2.27 -15.38 4.21
C ASP A 65 2.71 -15.67 2.78
N LEU A 66 1.94 -15.20 1.81
CA LEU A 66 2.23 -15.38 0.39
C LEU A 66 3.58 -14.77 -0.01
N ALA A 67 3.90 -13.59 0.53
CA ALA A 67 5.16 -12.93 0.25
C ALA A 67 6.36 -13.70 0.84
N LEU A 68 6.24 -14.17 2.09
CA LEU A 68 7.30 -14.92 2.76
C LEU A 68 7.57 -16.27 2.10
N GLU A 69 6.51 -16.96 1.67
CA GLU A 69 6.61 -18.21 0.92
C GLU A 69 7.34 -17.99 -0.41
N LYS A 70 6.88 -17.04 -1.22
CA LYS A 70 7.48 -16.75 -2.54
C LYS A 70 8.92 -16.27 -2.44
N PHE A 71 9.28 -15.61 -1.34
CA PHE A 71 10.61 -15.07 -1.13
C PHE A 71 11.57 -16.10 -0.50
N GLY A 72 11.09 -17.22 0.05
CA GLY A 72 11.93 -18.18 0.79
C GLY A 72 12.50 -17.57 2.07
N TYR A 73 11.64 -16.89 2.85
CA TYR A 73 12.10 -16.10 3.99
C TYR A 73 12.86 -16.92 5.04
N ARG A 74 12.43 -18.17 5.31
CA ARG A 74 13.06 -19.04 6.30
C ARG A 74 14.45 -19.46 5.86
N GLU A 75 14.59 -19.83 4.61
CA GLU A 75 15.86 -20.24 3.99
C GLU A 75 16.85 -19.06 4.00
N LEU A 76 16.38 -17.85 3.68
CA LEU A 76 17.21 -16.65 3.74
C LEU A 76 17.64 -16.30 5.16
N ARG A 77 16.78 -16.51 6.16
CA ARG A 77 17.15 -16.32 7.58
C ARG A 77 18.24 -17.29 8.02
N GLN A 78 18.12 -18.57 7.65
CA GLN A 78 19.16 -19.58 7.91
C GLN A 78 20.48 -19.22 7.24
N GLU A 79 20.44 -18.78 5.98
CA GLU A 79 21.64 -18.34 5.25
C GLU A 79 22.27 -17.10 5.90
N GLN A 80 21.45 -16.14 6.35
CA GLN A 80 21.93 -14.96 7.08
C GLN A 80 22.65 -15.36 8.38
N GLU A 81 22.10 -16.31 9.13
CA GLU A 81 22.71 -16.82 10.36
C GLU A 81 24.03 -17.55 10.06
N ARG A 82 24.05 -18.40 9.03
CA ARG A 82 25.26 -19.11 8.59
C ARG A 82 26.38 -18.15 8.22
N LEU A 83 26.09 -17.14 7.41
CA LEU A 83 27.08 -16.13 6.99
C LEU A 83 27.65 -15.33 8.18
N ARG A 84 26.82 -15.06 9.20
CA ARG A 84 27.27 -14.41 10.43
C ARG A 84 28.16 -15.33 11.26
N ALA A 85 27.77 -16.59 11.44
CA ALA A 85 28.53 -17.58 12.21
C ALA A 85 29.93 -17.84 11.61
N GLU A 86 30.04 -17.83 10.29
CA GLU A 86 31.30 -18.02 9.56
C GLU A 86 32.17 -16.76 9.48
N ASN A 87 31.75 -15.63 10.08
CA ASN A 87 32.41 -14.32 9.94
C ASN A 87 32.64 -13.94 8.46
N SER A 88 31.64 -14.20 7.61
CA SER A 88 31.73 -13.93 6.18
C SER A 88 31.95 -12.44 5.91
N GLN A 89 32.81 -12.15 4.94
CA GLN A 89 32.98 -10.79 4.39
C GLN A 89 31.70 -10.30 3.69
N LYS A 90 30.80 -11.22 3.29
CA LYS A 90 29.51 -10.90 2.70
C LYS A 90 28.43 -10.86 3.77
N GLN A 91 27.70 -9.75 3.83
CA GLN A 91 26.57 -9.56 4.74
C GLN A 91 25.25 -9.69 3.98
N LEU A 92 24.32 -10.49 4.48
CA LEU A 92 22.98 -10.65 3.91
C LEU A 92 21.97 -9.79 4.68
N GLY A 93 21.34 -8.83 4.00
CA GLY A 93 20.23 -8.04 4.53
C GLY A 93 18.89 -8.57 4.03
N ILE A 94 17.91 -8.69 4.93
CA ILE A 94 16.53 -9.10 4.60
C ILE A 94 15.60 -7.97 5.02
N GLY A 95 15.03 -7.29 4.03
CA GLY A 95 14.07 -6.20 4.22
C GLY A 95 12.64 -6.71 4.07
N VAL A 96 11.78 -6.39 5.03
CA VAL A 96 10.34 -6.65 4.96
C VAL A 96 9.62 -5.34 5.20
N ALA A 97 8.65 -5.03 4.34
CA ALA A 97 7.75 -3.90 4.49
C ALA A 97 6.31 -4.35 4.21
N SER A 98 5.40 -4.09 5.14
CA SER A 98 3.96 -4.26 4.99
C SER A 98 3.30 -2.92 5.27
N PHE A 99 2.67 -2.31 4.27
CA PHE A 99 2.15 -0.95 4.40
C PHE A 99 0.68 -0.89 4.02
N THR A 100 -0.06 -0.08 4.76
CA THR A 100 -1.43 0.32 4.43
C THR A 100 -1.36 1.65 3.70
N GLU A 101 -1.89 1.69 2.49
CA GLU A 101 -1.89 2.88 1.63
C GLU A 101 -3.21 3.63 1.77
N VAL A 102 -3.16 4.96 1.63
CA VAL A 102 -4.35 5.81 1.64
C VAL A 102 -4.37 6.62 0.34
N VAL A 103 -5.22 6.18 -0.58
CA VAL A 103 -5.49 6.82 -1.89
C VAL A 103 -6.95 7.21 -2.01
N GLY A 104 -7.23 8.07 -2.99
CA GLY A 104 -8.60 8.53 -3.27
C GLY A 104 -9.03 9.68 -2.36
N ALA A 105 -8.09 10.56 -1.98
CA ALA A 105 -8.43 11.83 -1.36
C ALA A 105 -9.45 12.59 -2.24
N GLY A 106 -10.66 12.90 -1.78
CA GLY A 106 -11.33 12.35 -0.60
C GLY A 106 -12.72 12.96 -0.41
N PRO A 107 -13.52 12.45 0.55
CA PRO A 107 -14.85 12.96 0.86
C PRO A 107 -14.87 14.49 0.97
N GLY A 108 -15.70 15.15 0.15
CA GLY A 108 -15.67 16.60 -0.04
C GLY A 108 -16.03 17.47 1.18
N ARG A 109 -16.27 16.86 2.35
CA ARG A 109 -16.38 17.57 3.64
C ARG A 109 -15.01 17.84 4.28
N GLN A 110 -14.00 17.05 3.95
CA GLN A 110 -12.67 17.06 4.59
C GLN A 110 -11.55 17.39 3.60
N PHE A 111 -11.78 17.17 2.30
CA PHE A 111 -10.74 17.27 1.28
C PHE A 111 -11.15 18.25 0.18
N ASP A 112 -10.36 19.30 0.01
CA ASP A 112 -10.46 20.26 -1.09
C ASP A 112 -9.08 20.63 -1.64
N ILE A 113 -9.07 21.05 -2.90
CA ILE A 113 -7.95 21.75 -3.51
C ILE A 113 -8.42 23.20 -3.72
N LEU A 114 -7.96 24.10 -2.85
CA LEU A 114 -8.27 25.53 -2.91
C LEU A 114 -9.79 25.81 -2.91
N GLY A 115 -10.54 25.11 -2.06
CA GLY A 115 -11.99 25.23 -1.92
C GLY A 115 -12.81 24.39 -2.91
N ILE A 116 -12.17 23.76 -3.90
CA ILE A 116 -12.82 22.81 -4.80
C ILE A 116 -12.73 21.42 -4.18
N ARG A 117 -13.89 20.84 -3.85
CA ARG A 117 -13.97 19.49 -3.28
C ARG A 117 -13.27 18.48 -4.20
N MET A 118 -12.53 17.55 -3.62
CA MET A 118 -11.78 16.53 -4.36
C MET A 118 -12.68 15.39 -4.86
N PHE A 119 -13.65 15.70 -5.72
CA PHE A 119 -14.41 14.71 -6.49
C PHE A 119 -13.75 14.45 -7.84
N ASP A 120 -14.11 13.32 -8.46
CA ASP A 120 -13.84 13.07 -9.88
C ASP A 120 -15.14 12.82 -10.64
N SER A 121 -15.08 12.72 -11.96
CA SER A 121 -16.28 12.66 -12.80
C SER A 121 -16.09 11.76 -14.01
N ALA A 122 -17.20 11.19 -14.48
CA ALA A 122 -17.26 10.48 -15.76
C ALA A 122 -18.56 10.86 -16.49
N GLU A 123 -18.47 11.10 -17.80
CA GLU A 123 -19.62 11.41 -18.66
C GLU A 123 -19.61 10.43 -19.84
N LEU A 124 -20.63 9.58 -19.92
CA LEU A 124 -20.88 8.78 -21.11
C LEU A 124 -21.63 9.63 -22.13
N ALA A 125 -21.00 9.87 -23.28
CA ALA A 125 -21.56 10.67 -24.35
C ALA A 125 -21.62 9.85 -25.65
N GLY A 126 -22.46 10.29 -26.60
CA GLY A 126 -22.45 9.74 -27.95
C GLY A 126 -23.47 8.63 -28.25
N SER A 127 -24.57 8.52 -27.51
CA SER A 127 -25.75 7.79 -28.01
C SER A 127 -26.49 8.65 -29.03
N THR A 128 -26.29 8.41 -30.33
CA THR A 128 -27.18 8.93 -31.38
C THR A 128 -27.96 7.78 -32.00
N PRO A 129 -29.22 8.01 -32.44
CA PRO A 129 -29.99 7.01 -33.22
C PRO A 129 -29.31 6.53 -34.51
N THR A 130 -28.21 7.18 -34.91
CA THR A 130 -27.48 7.00 -36.17
C THR A 130 -26.21 6.13 -36.06
N GLY A 131 -25.99 5.42 -34.95
CA GLY A 131 -24.96 4.37 -34.86
C GLY A 131 -23.53 4.85 -34.59
N LYS A 132 -23.33 6.00 -33.91
CA LYS A 132 -22.00 6.35 -33.37
C LYS A 132 -21.71 5.53 -32.12
N SER A 133 -20.47 5.05 -31.99
CA SER A 133 -20.01 4.37 -30.78
C SER A 133 -20.04 5.33 -29.58
N PRO A 134 -20.48 4.86 -28.40
CA PRO A 134 -20.40 5.66 -27.18
C PRO A 134 -18.93 5.98 -26.87
N PHE A 135 -18.69 7.14 -26.28
CA PHE A 135 -17.37 7.53 -25.79
C PHE A 135 -17.47 8.06 -24.36
N LEU A 136 -16.44 7.77 -23.56
CA LEU A 136 -16.37 8.13 -22.15
C LEU A 136 -15.42 9.31 -21.97
N LYS A 137 -15.90 10.37 -21.32
CA LYS A 137 -15.05 11.47 -20.83
C LYS A 137 -14.81 11.31 -19.33
N LEU A 138 -13.62 11.66 -18.87
CA LEU A 138 -13.19 11.50 -17.48
C LEU A 138 -12.65 12.83 -16.92
N GLY A 139 -12.83 13.07 -15.63
CA GLY A 139 -12.24 14.18 -14.90
C GLY A 139 -10.74 13.99 -14.63
N VAL A 140 -10.30 12.73 -14.51
CA VAL A 140 -8.89 12.36 -14.43
C VAL A 140 -8.13 12.54 -15.75
N ARG A 141 -6.83 12.77 -15.64
CA ARG A 141 -5.89 12.75 -16.78
C ARG A 141 -4.92 11.59 -16.66
N SER A 142 -4.63 10.95 -17.80
CA SER A 142 -3.59 9.91 -17.90
C SER A 142 -2.19 10.51 -18.08
N GLN A 143 -1.19 9.88 -17.49
CA GLN A 143 0.25 10.05 -17.74
C GLN A 143 0.95 8.69 -18.00
N GLY A 144 0.19 7.66 -18.42
CA GLY A 144 0.75 6.35 -18.78
C GLY A 144 0.24 5.17 -17.94
N GLN A 145 -0.69 5.39 -17.01
CA GLN A 145 -1.31 4.35 -16.18
C GLN A 145 -2.38 3.52 -16.90
N GLY A 146 -2.64 3.80 -18.19
CA GLY A 146 -3.54 2.99 -19.02
C GLY A 146 -5.02 3.32 -18.91
N HIS A 147 -5.41 4.54 -18.52
CA HIS A 147 -6.82 4.94 -18.37
C HIS A 147 -7.69 4.64 -19.60
N GLU A 148 -7.16 4.86 -20.81
CA GLU A 148 -7.89 4.62 -22.06
C GLU A 148 -8.28 3.15 -22.25
N THR A 149 -7.52 2.25 -21.64
CA THR A 149 -7.82 0.82 -21.61
C THR A 149 -8.67 0.47 -20.40
N THR A 150 -8.25 0.86 -19.19
CA THR A 150 -8.87 0.38 -17.94
C THR A 150 -10.26 0.93 -17.68
N PHE A 151 -10.57 2.17 -18.09
CA PHE A 151 -11.93 2.71 -17.98
C PHE A 151 -12.89 2.15 -19.03
N ALA A 152 -12.39 1.46 -20.06
CA ALA A 152 -13.21 0.84 -21.10
C ALA A 152 -13.59 -0.63 -20.79
N GLN A 153 -12.95 -1.26 -19.81
CA GLN A 153 -13.24 -2.64 -19.36
C GLN A 153 -14.52 -2.71 -18.53
#